data_AF-A0A3A0AK98-F1
#
_entry.id   AF-A0A3A0AK98-F1
#
_cell.length_a   1.000
_cell.length_b   1.000
_cell.length_c   1.000
_cell.angle_alpha   90.00
_cell.angle_beta   90.00
_cell.angle_gamma   90.00
#
_symmetry.space_group_name_H-M   'P 1'
#
loop_
_entity.id
_entity.type
_entity.pdbx_description
1 polymer ?
#
loop_
_entity_poly.entity_id
_entity_poly.type
_entity_poly.pdbx_seq_one_letter_code
_entity_poly.pdbx_strand_id
1 'polypeptide(L)'
;MQSGRRAILRALLVWLAGGLLAALLRAPVYALTAANADDEIVYLDPEGVIRVTDPRPSSTQLAVQWASPEGGWTALALGDFNADGDLEIAALRPEGDGGRLAIFDPVAVNVPA
;
A
#
# COMPACT_ATOMS: atom_id res chain seq x y z
N MET A 1 -36.47 -7.14 -58.98
CA MET A 1 -35.89 -6.05 -58.17
C MET A 1 -36.62 -6.07 -56.82
N GLN A 2 -35.89 -6.21 -55.70
CA GLN A 2 -36.33 -6.41 -54.29
C GLN A 2 -36.33 -7.84 -53.75
N SER A 3 -35.17 -8.30 -53.27
CA SER A 3 -35.06 -9.25 -52.13
C SER A 3 -33.61 -9.29 -51.63
N GLY A 4 -33.25 -8.45 -50.65
CA GLY A 4 -31.86 -8.47 -50.15
C GLY A 4 -31.47 -7.50 -49.04
N ARG A 5 -32.41 -6.96 -48.24
CA ARG A 5 -32.08 -5.93 -47.23
C ARG A 5 -32.82 -6.04 -45.90
N ARG A 6 -33.26 -7.24 -45.48
CA ARG A 6 -34.00 -7.38 -44.20
C ARG A 6 -33.46 -8.42 -43.23
N ALA A 7 -32.25 -8.93 -43.44
CA ALA A 7 -31.66 -9.98 -42.60
C ALA A 7 -30.53 -9.50 -41.66
N ILE A 8 -30.37 -8.19 -41.41
CA ILE A 8 -29.21 -7.71 -40.62
C ILE A 8 -29.58 -6.97 -39.31
N LEU A 9 -30.86 -6.81 -38.97
CA LEU A 9 -31.24 -5.96 -37.83
C LEU A 9 -31.81 -6.70 -36.60
N ARG A 10 -31.47 -7.96 -36.35
CA ARG A 10 -32.00 -8.69 -35.17
C ARG A 10 -31.03 -9.56 -34.35
N ALA A 11 -29.71 -9.45 -34.52
CA ALA A 11 -28.78 -10.24 -33.70
C ALA A 11 -27.60 -9.47 -33.09
N LEU A 12 -27.72 -8.14 -32.92
CA LEU A 12 -26.65 -7.33 -32.31
C LEU A 12 -27.06 -6.68 -30.97
N LEU A 13 -28.07 -7.20 -30.27
CA LEU A 13 -28.53 -6.63 -28.99
C LEU A 13 -28.59 -7.64 -27.82
N VAL A 14 -28.05 -8.85 -27.97
CA VAL A 14 -28.01 -9.85 -26.87
C VAL A 14 -26.59 -10.13 -26.38
N TRP A 15 -25.55 -9.90 -27.20
CA TRP A 15 -24.17 -10.11 -26.77
C TRP A 15 -23.58 -9.00 -25.90
N LEU A 16 -24.15 -7.78 -25.93
CA LEU A 16 -23.70 -6.68 -25.06
C LEU A 16 -24.32 -6.73 -23.65
N ALA A 17 -25.44 -7.43 -23.46
CA ALA A 17 -26.07 -7.58 -22.14
C ALA A 17 -25.50 -8.77 -21.34
N GLY A 18 -25.08 -9.85 -22.01
CA GLY A 18 -24.52 -11.04 -21.34
C GLY A 18 -23.08 -10.87 -20.87
N GLY A 19 -22.24 -10.16 -21.64
CA GLY A 19 -20.84 -9.92 -21.28
C GLY A 19 -20.67 -8.95 -20.12
N LEU A 20 -21.54 -7.93 -20.02
CA LEU A 20 -21.47 -6.94 -18.96
C LEU A 20 -21.89 -7.52 -17.60
N LEU A 21 -22.87 -8.44 -17.58
CA LEU A 21 -23.31 -9.09 -16.33
C LEU A 21 -22.28 -10.10 -15.80
N ALA A 22 -21.53 -10.77 -16.67
CA ALA A 22 -20.48 -11.71 -16.26
C ALA A 22 -19.22 -11.01 -15.71
N ALA A 23 -18.91 -9.79 -16.16
CA ALA A 23 -17.79 -9.00 -15.66
C ALA A 23 -18.05 -8.44 -14.24
N LEU A 24 -19.30 -8.16 -13.88
CA LEU A 24 -19.70 -7.64 -12.57
C LEU A 24 -19.65 -8.68 -11.43
N LEU A 25 -19.64 -9.99 -11.74
CA LEU A 25 -19.61 -11.07 -10.74
C LEU A 25 -18.19 -11.58 -10.42
N ARG A 26 -17.16 -11.02 -11.05
CA ARG A 26 -15.76 -11.47 -10.91
C ARG A 26 -14.79 -10.32 -10.70
N ALA A 27 -15.27 -9.19 -10.19
CA ALA A 27 -14.39 -8.19 -9.61
C ALA A 27 -13.84 -8.78 -8.30
N PRO A 28 -12.52 -8.98 -8.15
CA PRO A 28 -11.97 -9.21 -6.81
C PRO A 28 -12.26 -7.96 -5.98
N VAL A 29 -13.06 -8.11 -4.93
CA VAL A 29 -13.18 -7.09 -3.89
C VAL A 29 -11.89 -7.12 -3.09
N TYR A 30 -10.88 -6.36 -3.53
CA TYR A 30 -9.72 -6.01 -2.72
C TYR A 30 -9.34 -4.55 -2.99
N ALA A 31 -10.31 -3.65 -2.89
CA ALA A 31 -10.00 -2.24 -2.69
C ALA A 31 -9.79 -2.01 -1.19
N LEU A 32 -8.69 -2.53 -0.64
CA LEU A 32 -8.14 -1.98 0.60
C LEU A 32 -7.51 -0.65 0.22
N THR A 33 -8.30 0.42 0.20
CA THR A 33 -7.86 1.77 -0.20
C THR A 33 -7.99 2.78 0.91
N ALA A 34 -8.23 2.35 2.15
CA ALA A 34 -8.13 3.24 3.27
C ALA A 34 -6.64 3.32 3.64
N ALA A 35 -6.05 4.50 3.44
CA ALA A 35 -4.85 4.89 4.16
C ALA A 35 -5.02 4.44 5.62
N ASN A 36 -3.97 3.83 6.19
CA ASN A 36 -3.93 3.76 7.63
C ASN A 36 -3.92 5.23 8.10
N ALA A 37 -4.96 5.60 8.84
CA ALA A 37 -5.19 6.98 9.28
C ALA A 37 -4.94 7.11 10.79
N ASP A 38 -4.27 6.12 11.36
CA ASP A 38 -4.02 5.95 12.76
C ASP A 38 -2.49 5.95 12.99
N ASP A 39 -2.04 6.29 14.19
CA ASP A 39 -0.60 6.48 14.41
C ASP A 39 0.13 5.14 14.62
N GLU A 40 1.28 4.96 13.96
CA GLU A 40 2.21 3.87 14.24
C GLU A 40 3.15 4.15 15.41
N ILE A 41 3.70 3.08 15.99
CA ILE A 41 4.82 3.14 16.94
C ILE A 41 6.12 2.87 16.20
N VAL A 42 7.06 3.82 16.28
CA VAL A 42 8.43 3.67 15.80
C VAL A 42 9.39 3.48 16.98
N TYR A 43 10.21 2.42 16.95
CA TYR A 43 11.19 2.16 18.01
C TYR A 43 12.47 1.50 17.49
N LEU A 44 13.55 1.60 18.27
CA LEU A 44 14.79 0.84 18.06
C LEU A 44 14.75 -0.42 18.91
N ASP A 45 15.03 -1.57 18.29
CA ASP A 45 15.25 -2.82 19.03
C ASP A 45 16.72 -2.91 19.54
N PRO A 46 17.06 -3.89 20.40
CA PRO A 46 18.40 -4.02 20.96
C PRO A 46 19.52 -4.21 19.92
N GLU A 47 19.19 -4.70 18.72
CA GLU A 47 20.12 -4.86 17.60
C GLU A 47 20.28 -3.55 16.78
N GLY A 48 19.58 -2.49 17.17
CA GLY A 48 19.56 -1.21 16.47
C GLY A 48 18.81 -1.29 15.14
N VAL A 49 17.86 -2.22 15.00
CA VAL A 49 16.92 -2.23 13.88
C VAL A 49 15.76 -1.31 14.23
N ILE A 50 15.38 -0.45 13.29
CA ILE A 50 14.20 0.40 13.43
C ILE A 50 12.99 -0.47 13.12
N ARG A 51 12.00 -0.44 14.02
CA ARG A 51 10.74 -1.16 13.90
C ARG A 51 9.60 -0.17 13.84
N VAL A 52 8.66 -0.41 12.93
CA VAL A 52 7.41 0.32 12.83
C VAL A 52 6.28 -0.70 12.99
N THR A 53 5.40 -0.45 13.95
CA THR A 53 4.25 -1.32 14.20
C THR A 53 2.99 -0.51 14.36
N ASP A 54 1.94 -0.96 13.68
CA ASP A 54 0.57 -0.54 13.91
C ASP A 54 0.10 -1.10 15.28
N PRO A 55 -0.27 -0.23 16.25
CA PRO A 55 -0.74 -0.66 17.56
C PRO A 55 -2.22 -1.04 17.59
N ARG A 56 -3.00 -0.73 16.54
CA ARG A 56 -4.44 -0.95 16.46
C ARG A 56 -4.85 -1.47 15.06
N PRO A 57 -4.30 -2.61 14.63
CA PRO A 57 -4.58 -3.13 13.31
C PRO A 57 -6.07 -3.40 13.13
N SER A 58 -6.62 -3.02 11.97
CA SER A 58 -8.01 -3.29 11.60
C SER A 58 -8.10 -4.23 10.41
N SER A 59 -9.14 -5.08 10.36
CA SER A 59 -9.37 -5.98 9.23
C SER A 59 -9.82 -5.27 7.95
N THR A 60 -9.98 -3.96 8.01
CA THR A 60 -10.50 -3.11 6.92
C THR A 60 -9.47 -2.10 6.39
N GLN A 61 -8.30 -2.00 7.01
CA GLN A 61 -7.20 -1.12 6.60
C GLN A 61 -5.92 -1.94 6.42
N LEU A 62 -4.97 -1.40 5.66
CA LEU A 62 -3.62 -1.96 5.65
C LEU A 62 -2.94 -1.65 6.98
N ALA A 63 -2.21 -2.61 7.54
CA ALA A 63 -1.41 -2.40 8.72
C ALA A 63 0.02 -2.08 8.32
N VAL A 64 0.65 -1.12 8.99
CA VAL A 64 2.08 -0.87 8.81
C VAL A 64 2.84 -1.84 9.71
N GLN A 65 3.63 -2.71 9.09
CA GLN A 65 4.62 -3.53 9.76
C GLN A 65 5.91 -3.52 8.96
N TRP A 66 6.92 -2.84 9.48
CA TRP A 66 8.17 -2.61 8.76
C TRP A 66 9.39 -2.70 9.68
N ALA A 67 10.52 -3.07 9.11
CA ALA A 67 11.81 -3.06 9.76
C ALA A 67 12.89 -2.49 8.83
N SER A 68 13.85 -1.74 9.40
CA SER A 68 14.98 -1.23 8.60
C SER A 68 15.77 -2.39 7.97
N PRO A 69 16.24 -2.25 6.71
CA PRO A 69 16.99 -3.31 6.04
C PRO A 69 18.31 -3.69 6.74
N GLU A 70 18.85 -2.75 7.51
CA GLU A 70 20.09 -2.88 8.25
C GLU A 70 19.86 -2.43 9.71
N GLY A 71 20.64 -3.00 10.64
CA GLY A 71 20.67 -2.62 12.05
C GLY A 71 21.79 -1.62 12.39
N GLY A 72 22.09 -1.51 13.68
CA GLY A 72 23.12 -0.62 14.20
C GLY A 72 22.72 0.85 14.30
N TRP A 73 21.46 1.20 14.07
CA TRP A 73 20.92 2.54 14.32
C TRP A 73 20.93 2.85 15.81
N THR A 74 21.38 4.05 16.16
CA THR A 74 21.55 4.47 17.57
C THR A 74 20.64 5.63 17.96
N ALA A 75 20.09 6.35 16.98
CA ALA A 75 19.15 7.43 17.20
C ALA A 75 18.20 7.55 16.01
N LEU A 76 16.97 8.00 16.28
CA LEU A 76 15.99 8.32 15.27
C LEU A 76 15.18 9.57 15.63
N ALA A 77 14.60 10.20 14.61
CA ALA A 77 13.62 11.27 14.72
C ALA A 77 12.56 11.09 13.62
N LEU A 78 11.35 11.60 13.86
CA LEU A 78 10.26 11.58 12.89
C LEU A 78 10.05 12.97 12.31
N GLY A 79 9.73 13.05 11.03
CA GLY A 79 9.45 14.31 10.33
C GLY A 79 8.94 14.07 8.91
N ASP A 80 8.08 14.98 8.45
CA ASP A 80 7.66 15.07 7.05
C ASP A 80 8.76 15.80 6.27
N PHE A 81 9.71 15.04 5.71
CA PHE A 81 10.88 15.56 5.00
C PHE A 81 10.63 15.75 3.51
N ASN A 82 9.60 15.11 2.94
CA ASN A 82 9.27 15.20 1.52
C ASN A 82 8.03 16.06 1.20
N ALA A 83 7.27 16.50 2.23
CA ALA A 83 6.07 17.32 2.18
C ALA A 83 4.82 16.65 1.55
N ASP A 84 4.64 15.34 1.70
CA ASP A 84 3.45 14.60 1.25
C ASP A 84 2.39 14.36 2.34
N GLY A 85 2.73 14.62 3.61
CA GLY A 85 1.80 14.65 4.74
C GLY A 85 1.86 13.42 5.66
N ASP A 86 2.74 12.46 5.41
CA ASP A 86 3.14 11.45 6.39
C ASP A 86 4.56 11.68 6.93
N LEU A 87 4.87 11.03 8.06
CA LEU A 87 6.17 11.21 8.72
C LEU A 87 7.15 10.13 8.27
N GLU A 88 8.30 10.54 7.75
CA GLU A 88 9.44 9.67 7.57
C GLU A 88 10.28 9.53 8.85
N ILE A 89 11.22 8.59 8.79
CA ILE A 89 12.18 8.31 9.87
C ILE A 89 13.57 8.76 9.43
N ALA A 90 14.13 9.77 10.11
CA ALA A 90 15.55 10.08 10.03
C ALA A 90 16.31 9.26 11.07
N ALA A 91 17.35 8.54 10.65
CA ALA A 91 18.12 7.66 11.54
C ALA A 91 19.63 7.86 11.40
N LEU A 92 20.35 7.70 12.52
CA LEU A 92 21.79 7.89 12.63
C LEU A 92 22.47 6.63 13.18
N ARG A 93 23.60 6.25 12.58
CA ARG A 93 24.50 5.22 13.13
C ARG A 93 25.97 5.57 12.91
N PRO A 94 26.90 5.07 13.75
CA PRO A 94 28.32 5.11 13.43
C PRO A 94 28.63 4.36 12.13
N GLU A 95 29.54 4.90 11.31
CA GLU A 95 30.05 4.23 10.11
C GLU A 95 31.48 4.70 9.79
N GLY A 96 32.45 3.79 9.81
CA GLY A 96 33.87 4.14 9.72
C GLY A 96 34.29 5.09 10.85
N ASP A 97 35.03 6.14 10.50
CA ASP A 97 35.42 7.22 11.42
C ASP A 97 34.34 8.31 11.58
N GLY A 98 33.17 8.12 10.97
CA GLY A 98 32.07 9.08 10.95
C GLY A 98 30.73 8.45 11.31
N GLY A 99 29.67 8.88 10.62
CA GLY A 99 28.33 8.35 10.80
C GLY A 99 27.53 8.34 9.50
N ARG A 100 26.54 7.45 9.44
CA ARG A 100 25.54 7.41 8.38
C ARG A 100 24.26 8.07 8.88
N LEU A 101 23.71 8.95 8.06
CA LEU A 101 22.33 9.43 8.14
C LEU A 101 21.54 8.77 7.01
N ALA A 102 20.36 8.24 7.32
CA ALA A 102 19.40 7.75 6.33
C ALA A 102 18.00 8.28 6.64
N ILE A 103 17.20 8.43 5.59
CA ILE A 103 15.76 8.68 5.66
C ILE A 103 15.06 7.42 5.18
N PHE A 104 14.08 6.95 5.95
CA PHE A 104 13.21 5.83 5.59
C PHE A 104 11.77 6.28 5.51
N ASP A 105 11.08 5.80 4.49
CA ASP A 105 9.66 5.99 4.23
C ASP A 105 8.99 4.59 4.28
N PRO A 106 8.42 4.19 5.44
CA PRO A 106 7.80 2.88 5.63
C PRO A 106 6.42 2.81 4.97
N VAL A 107 6.19 1.76 4.17
CA VAL A 107 4.91 1.56 3.48
C VAL A 107 3.96 0.63 4.26
N ALA A 108 2.66 0.92 4.20
CA ALA A 108 1.62 0.01 4.67
C ALA A 108 1.56 -1.28 3.83
N VAL A 109 1.36 -2.42 4.49
CA VAL A 109 1.32 -3.74 3.85
C VAL A 109 0.03 -4.49 4.21
N ASN A 110 -0.37 -5.43 3.37
CA ASN A 110 -1.49 -6.31 3.69
C ASN A 110 -1.01 -7.41 4.65
N VAL A 111 -1.29 -7.24 5.93
CA VAL A 111 -1.01 -8.25 6.95
C VAL A 111 -2.28 -9.11 7.13
N PRO A 112 -2.23 -10.44 6.90
CA PRO A 112 -3.37 -11.31 7.21
C PRO A 112 -3.72 -11.20 8.70
N ALA A 113 -5.00 -11.00 9.00
CA ALA A 113 -5.54 -10.99 10.36
C ALA A 113 -5.37 -12.34 11.07
#